data_AF-D5MHY4-F1
#
_entry.id   AF-D5MHY4-F1
#
_cell.length_a   1.000
_cell.length_b   1.000
_cell.length_c   1.000
_cell.angle_alpha   90.00
_cell.angle_beta   90.00
_cell.angle_gamma   90.00
#
_symmetry.space_group_name_H-M   'P 1'
#
loop_
_entity.id
_entity.type
_entity.pdbx_description
1 polymer ?
#
loop_
_entity_poly.entity_id
_entity_poly.type
_entity_poly.pdbx_seq_one_letter_code
_entity_poly.pdbx_strand_id
1 'polypeptide(L)' 'MAKLPVISGREAGKAFAKLNFVYDHHRGSHMIYYHPSGRHLSIPDHNELDRGTLRKLI' A
#
# COMPACT_ATOMS: atom_id res chain seq x y z
N MET A 1 -3.64 22.58 -2.48
CA MET A 1 -3.15 21.28 -1.94
C MET A 1 -4.01 20.18 -2.54
N ALA A 2 -3.42 19.27 -3.31
CA ALA A 2 -4.17 18.18 -3.93
C ALA A 2 -4.86 17.33 -2.83
N LYS A 3 -6.17 17.14 -2.93
CA LYS A 3 -6.91 16.22 -2.07
C LYS A 3 -6.35 14.82 -2.33
N LEU A 4 -5.60 14.28 -1.37
CA LEU A 4 -5.19 12.88 -1.42
C LEU A 4 -6.46 12.02 -1.46
N PRO A 5 -6.60 11.14 -2.46
CA PRO A 5 -7.75 10.27 -2.55
C PRO A 5 -7.75 9.35 -1.34
N VAL A 6 -8.90 9.25 -0.71
CA VAL A 6 -9.13 8.32 0.39
C VAL A 6 -9.34 6.95 -0.27
N ILE A 7 -8.31 6.12 -0.28
CA ILE A 7 -8.33 4.80 -0.91
C ILE A 7 -8.17 3.71 0.15
N SER A 8 -8.74 2.55 -0.13
CA SER A 8 -8.54 1.37 0.71
C SER A 8 -7.11 0.83 0.62
N GLY A 9 -6.67 0.09 1.64
CA GLY A 9 -5.39 -0.64 1.62
C GLY A 9 -5.25 -1.54 0.40
N ARG A 10 -6.35 -2.15 0.00
CA ARG A 10 -6.43 -3.03 -1.17
C ARG A 10 -6.29 -2.27 -2.49
N GLU A 11 -6.85 -1.07 -2.59
CA GLU A 11 -6.65 -0.20 -3.75
C GLU A 11 -5.22 0.32 -3.85
N ALA A 12 -4.61 0.70 -2.72
CA ALA A 12 -3.20 1.03 -2.67
C ALA A 12 -2.36 -0.17 -3.16
N GLY A 13 -2.62 -1.36 -2.64
CA GLY A 13 -1.98 -2.60 -3.09
C GLY A 13 -2.13 -2.85 -4.59
N LYS A 14 -3.31 -2.62 -5.18
CA LYS A 14 -3.52 -2.69 -6.64
C LYS A 14 -2.71 -1.65 -7.40
N ALA A 15 -2.57 -0.43 -6.88
CA ALA A 15 -1.74 0.60 -7.49
C ALA A 15 -0.25 0.22 -7.45
N PHE A 16 0.23 -0.28 -6.32
CA PHE A 16 1.59 -0.79 -6.17
C PHE A 16 1.84 -2.06 -7.01
N ALA A 17 0.85 -2.92 -7.19
CA ALA A 17 0.96 -4.09 -8.07
C ALA A 17 1.24 -3.68 -9.53
N LYS A 18 0.69 -2.55 -10.01
CA LYS A 18 1.03 -1.99 -11.33
C LYS A 18 2.48 -1.47 -11.39
N LEU A 19 3.07 -1.16 -10.25
CA LEU A 19 4.46 -0.73 -10.09
C LEU A 19 5.42 -1.92 -9.83
N ASN A 20 5.06 -3.14 -10.22
CA ASN A 20 5.84 -4.38 -9.97
C ASN A 20 6.02 -4.75 -8.49
N PHE A 21 5.16 -4.28 -7.59
CA PHE A 21 5.12 -4.82 -6.24
C PHE A 21 4.32 -6.12 -6.21
N VAL A 22 4.99 -7.22 -5.87
CA VAL A 22 4.41 -8.54 -5.71
C VAL A 22 3.91 -8.70 -4.28
N TYR A 23 2.65 -9.09 -4.12
CA TYR A 23 2.13 -9.43 -2.80
C TYR A 23 2.82 -10.69 -2.26
N ASP A 24 3.26 -10.64 -1.00
CA ASP A 24 3.98 -11.75 -0.38
C ASP A 24 3.14 -12.41 0.71
N HIS A 25 2.83 -11.69 1.80
CA HIS A 25 1.96 -12.19 2.86
C HIS A 25 1.26 -11.07 3.64
N HIS A 26 0.24 -11.42 4.42
CA HIS A 26 -0.38 -10.52 5.39
C HIS A 26 0.16 -10.82 6.79
N ARG A 27 0.50 -9.77 7.54
CA ARG A 27 0.87 -9.84 8.95
C ARG A 27 -0.17 -9.05 9.75
N GLY A 28 -1.17 -9.75 10.27
CA GLY A 28 -2.31 -9.14 10.93
C GLY A 28 -3.04 -8.18 9.98
N SER A 29 -3.24 -6.93 10.39
CA SER A 29 -3.89 -5.89 9.60
C SER A 29 -2.99 -5.23 8.54
N HIS A 30 -1.81 -5.79 8.22
CA HIS A 30 -0.90 -5.24 7.22
C HIS A 30 -0.60 -6.26 6.12
N MET A 31 -0.68 -5.85 4.86
CA MET A 31 -0.25 -6.58 3.68
C MET A 31 1.18 -6.20 3.32
N ILE A 32 2.07 -7.18 3.20
CA ILE A 32 3.45 -6.98 2.78
C ILE A 32 3.56 -7.26 1.29
N TYR A 33 4.20 -6.33 0.58
CA TYR A 33 4.53 -6.43 -0.82
C TYR A 33 6.04 -6.33 -1.00
N TYR A 34 6.59 -7.05 -1.97
CA TYR A 34 8.00 -7.02 -2.35
C TYR A 34 8.15 -6.57 -3.79
N HIS A 35 9.07 -5.65 -4.01
CA HIS A 35 9.50 -5.20 -5.32
C HIS A 35 10.77 -5.96 -5.73
N PRO A 36 10.91 -6.39 -6.99
CA PRO A 36 12.09 -7.10 -7.48
C PRO A 36 13.40 -6.31 -7.33
N SER A 37 13.34 -4.98 -7.19
CA SER A 37 14.51 -4.15 -6.85
C SER A 37 14.96 -4.23 -5.38
N GLY A 38 14.38 -5.12 -4.57
CA GLY A 38 14.75 -5.32 -3.15
C GLY A 38 14.05 -4.38 -2.17
N ARG A 39 13.05 -3.62 -2.61
CA ARG A 39 12.22 -2.78 -1.72
C ARG A 39 11.04 -3.61 -1.23
N HIS A 40 10.71 -3.54 0.06
CA HIS A 40 9.43 -4.05 0.56
C HIS A 40 8.51 -2.88 0.93
N LEU A 41 7.21 -3.12 0.93
CA LEU A 41 6.19 -2.16 1.30
C LEU A 41 5.17 -2.84 2.23
N SER A 42 4.89 -2.21 3.36
CA SER A 42 3.84 -2.64 4.27
C SER A 42 2.63 -1.72 4.10
N ILE A 43 1.52 -2.26 3.60
CA ILE A 43 0.28 -1.55 3.38
C ILE A 43 -0.76 -2.03 4.40
N PRO A 44 -1.34 -1.16 5.24
CA PRO A 44 -2.43 -1.56 6.12
C PRO A 44 -3.65 -2.03 5.31
N ASP A 45 -4.21 -3.20 5.65
CA ASP A 45 -5.45 -3.74 5.08
C ASP A 45 -6.67 -3.14 5.78
N HIS A 46 -6.81 -1.83 5.63
CA HIS A 46 -7.94 -1.08 6.15
C HIS A 46 -8.86 -0.68 4.99
N ASN A 47 -10.17 -0.67 5.23
CA ASN A 47 -11.14 -0.19 4.23
C ASN A 47 -10.86 1.26 3.81
N GLU A 48 -10.27 2.05 4.71
CA GLU A 48 -9.92 3.43 4.44
C GLU A 48 -8.50 3.70 4.97
N LEU A 49 -7.57 4.04 4.07
CA LEU A 49 -6.25 4.52 4.48
C LEU A 49 -6.32 6.01 4.76
N ASP A 50 -5.87 6.38 5.96
CA ASP A 50 -5.75 7.77 6.32
C ASP A 50 -4.75 8.49 5.40
N ARG A 51 -5.00 9.77 5.13
CA ARG A 51 -4.14 10.60 4.27
C ARG A 51 -2.70 10.66 4.79
N GLY A 52 -2.53 10.60 6.11
CA GLY A 52 -1.21 10.52 6.73
C GLY A 52 -0.45 9.24 6.40
N THR A 53 -1.16 8.12 6.27
CA THR A 53 -0.59 6.81 5.93
C THR A 53 -0.26 6.73 4.45
N LEU A 54 -1.16 7.22 3.59
CA LEU A 54 -0.89 7.39 2.16
C LEU A 54 0.37 8.22 1.91
N ARG A 55 0.52 9.33 2.64
CA ARG A 55 1.68 10.21 2.52
C ARG A 55 3.00 9.60 3.01
N LYS A 56 2.96 8.53 3.81
CA LYS A 56 4.15 7.75 4.20
C LYS A 56 4.50 6.66 3.18
N LEU A 57 3.58 6.32 2.28
CA LEU A 57 3.75 5.26 1.27
C LEU A 57 4.29 5.78 -0.08
N ILE A 58 4.24 7.10 -0.32
CA ILE A 58 4.81 7.83 -1.47
C ILE A 58 6.04 8.62 -1.02
#